data_AF-A0A1F9YG79-F1
#
_entry.id   AF-A0A1F9YG79-F1
#
_cell.length_a   1.000
_cell.length_b   1.000
_cell.length_c   1.000
_cell.angle_alpha   90.00
_cell.angle_beta   90.00
_cell.angle_gamma   90.00
#
_symmetry.space_group_name_H-M   'P 1'
#
loop_
_entity.id
_entity.type
_entity.pdbx_description
1 polymer ?
#
loop_
_entity_poly.entity_id
_entity_poly.type
_entity_poly.pdbx_seq_one_letter_code
_entity_poly.pdbx_strand_id
1 'polypeptide(L)'
;MKAFLWRARSSVSAALRSVVLRLGALYLKLFPWERLSEPFRDLETQLRRRGDQSRRFERLLTRRLRHLDVGARGGPNSFLRHYERFLETCLVEPEPVEAVKLRAAGYRVVEKILSDKDGTETLRVTRKGGLTSTLEPTGRFVDYYRGDSDRFEVVKNIPLPATTIEAVCKESGTGFDLIKIDTQGSELTVLKGLGAQRPLFILCEISLVDLYKDQATFPELARFLEERGYLVWDLTMHAQPAPGQRAGLRQDGLPVHGDAGFMPNWRTPEGKLLIASDPRAWAALMLMFGLEDVLHYILSTEDFPEKAAIAQALAEPVGTLPLDLYAPVLY
;
A
#
# COMPACT_ATOMS: atom_id res chain seq x y z
N MET A 1 38.76 -29.15 11.69
CA MET A 1 38.06 -27.84 11.59
C MET A 1 36.61 -27.94 11.07
N LYS A 2 36.32 -28.56 9.92
CA LYS A 2 34.94 -28.63 9.35
C LYS A 2 33.92 -29.36 10.25
N ALA A 3 34.30 -30.44 10.95
CA ALA A 3 33.42 -31.16 11.88
C ALA A 3 33.12 -30.39 13.18
N PHE A 4 34.03 -29.52 13.62
CA PHE A 4 33.86 -28.67 14.81
C PHE A 4 32.91 -27.51 14.53
N LEU A 5 33.02 -26.90 13.35
CA LEU A 5 32.11 -25.85 12.87
C LEU A 5 30.67 -26.37 12.65
N TRP A 6 30.51 -27.63 12.24
CA TRP A 6 29.19 -28.27 12.11
C TRP A 6 28.52 -28.53 13.47
N ARG A 7 29.28 -29.08 14.44
CA ARG A 7 28.79 -29.31 15.81
C ARG A 7 28.46 -28.01 16.55
N ALA A 8 29.25 -26.95 16.35
CA ALA A 8 28.97 -25.63 16.90
C ALA A 8 27.72 -24.98 16.29
N ARG A 9 27.50 -25.13 14.98
CA ARG A 9 26.24 -24.69 14.33
C ARG A 9 25.02 -25.46 14.83
N SER A 10 25.14 -26.77 15.05
CA SER A 10 24.04 -27.58 15.58
C SER A 10 23.69 -27.24 17.05
N SER A 11 24.68 -26.96 17.90
CA SER A 11 24.44 -26.62 19.31
C SER A 11 23.87 -25.21 19.49
N VAL A 12 24.33 -24.24 18.69
CA VAL A 12 23.74 -22.89 18.62
C VAL A 12 22.29 -22.97 18.15
N SER A 13 21.97 -23.84 17.18
CA SER A 13 20.59 -24.05 16.73
C SER A 13 19.69 -24.66 17.83
N ALA A 14 20.22 -25.58 18.65
CA ALA A 14 19.48 -26.21 19.74
C ALA A 14 19.24 -25.25 20.90
N ALA A 15 20.23 -24.44 21.25
CA ALA A 15 20.10 -23.39 22.25
C ALA A 15 19.10 -22.31 21.81
N LEU A 16 19.18 -21.87 20.54
CA LEU A 16 18.24 -20.91 19.96
C LEU A 16 16.81 -21.48 19.95
N ARG A 17 16.64 -22.75 19.54
CA ARG A 17 15.35 -23.46 19.63
C ARG A 17 14.83 -23.51 21.05
N SER A 18 15.68 -23.77 22.04
CA SER A 18 15.28 -23.78 23.45
C SER A 18 14.83 -22.40 23.93
N VAL A 19 15.51 -21.33 23.52
CA VAL A 19 15.12 -19.95 23.84
C VAL A 19 13.79 -19.60 23.19
N VAL A 20 13.62 -19.89 21.89
CA VAL A 20 12.36 -19.67 21.17
C VAL A 20 11.21 -20.47 21.81
N LEU A 21 11.45 -21.72 22.20
CA LEU A 21 10.45 -22.55 22.89
C LEU A 21 10.10 -22.00 24.27
N ARG A 22 11.07 -21.47 25.03
CA ARG A 22 10.82 -20.85 26.34
C ARG A 22 10.08 -19.52 26.21
N LEU A 23 10.44 -18.69 25.24
CA LEU A 23 9.72 -17.46 24.92
C LEU A 23 8.32 -17.75 24.43
N GLY A 24 8.15 -18.74 23.56
CA GLY A 24 6.86 -19.26 23.12
C GLY A 24 6.03 -19.75 24.31
N ALA A 25 6.58 -20.60 25.17
CA ALA A 25 5.87 -21.10 26.35
C ALA A 25 5.51 -19.98 27.36
N LEU A 26 6.37 -18.99 27.54
CA LEU A 26 6.09 -17.83 28.39
C LEU A 26 4.97 -16.98 27.78
N TYR A 27 5.01 -16.75 26.47
CA TYR A 27 3.97 -16.04 25.73
C TYR A 27 2.64 -16.81 25.81
N LEU A 28 2.63 -18.13 25.59
CA LEU A 28 1.44 -18.99 25.71
C LEU A 28 0.86 -19.03 27.13
N LYS A 29 1.67 -18.76 28.16
CA LYS A 29 1.19 -18.61 29.56
C LYS A 29 0.54 -17.25 29.81
N LEU A 30 1.00 -16.21 29.13
CA LEU A 30 0.52 -14.84 29.28
C LEU A 30 -0.72 -14.55 28.41
N PHE A 31 -0.88 -15.29 27.31
CA PHE A 31 -1.97 -15.15 26.36
C PHE A 31 -2.72 -16.50 26.24
N PRO A 32 -4.02 -16.60 26.59
CA PRO A 32 -4.80 -17.83 26.46
C PRO A 32 -4.81 -18.40 25.04
N TRP A 33 -4.86 -19.74 24.92
CA TRP A 33 -4.83 -20.46 23.63
C TRP A 33 -5.90 -19.98 22.64
N GLU A 34 -7.08 -19.57 23.13
CA GLU A 34 -8.13 -19.00 22.29
C GLU A 34 -7.70 -17.68 21.64
N ARG A 35 -6.93 -16.83 22.35
CA ARG A 35 -6.41 -15.54 21.86
C ARG A 35 -5.17 -15.69 20.96
N LEU A 36 -4.50 -16.83 20.99
CA LEU A 36 -3.31 -17.11 20.18
C LEU A 36 -3.66 -17.65 18.81
N SER A 37 -4.71 -18.47 18.75
CA SER A 37 -5.05 -19.18 17.52
C SER A 37 -5.35 -18.24 16.36
N GLU A 38 -6.02 -17.10 16.60
CA GLU A 38 -6.32 -16.12 15.55
C GLU A 38 -5.06 -15.35 15.07
N PRO A 39 -4.28 -14.66 15.93
CA PRO A 39 -3.07 -13.96 15.49
C PRO A 39 -2.01 -14.88 14.90
N PHE A 40 -1.83 -16.11 15.40
CA PHE A 40 -0.88 -17.06 14.82
C PHE A 40 -1.38 -17.63 13.49
N ARG A 41 -2.69 -17.88 13.32
CA ARG A 41 -3.24 -18.28 12.02
C ARG A 41 -3.18 -17.14 11.03
N ASP A 42 -3.42 -15.91 11.47
CA ASP A 42 -3.32 -14.73 10.63
C ASP A 42 -1.87 -14.49 10.20
N LEU A 43 -0.91 -14.55 11.14
CA LEU A 43 0.52 -14.51 10.83
C LEU A 43 0.94 -15.66 9.92
N GLU A 44 0.53 -16.90 10.17
CA GLU A 44 0.82 -18.04 9.30
C GLU A 44 0.21 -17.83 7.89
N THR A 45 -1.00 -17.29 7.82
CA THR A 45 -1.67 -16.96 6.55
C THR A 45 -0.95 -15.85 5.80
N GLN A 46 -0.54 -14.78 6.50
CA GLN A 46 0.26 -13.69 5.94
C GLN A 46 1.64 -14.17 5.46
N LEU A 47 2.31 -15.01 6.26
CA LEU A 47 3.59 -15.64 5.92
C LEU A 47 3.48 -16.55 4.69
N ARG A 48 2.36 -17.28 4.53
CA ARG A 48 2.08 -18.15 3.38
C ARG A 48 1.68 -17.37 2.13
N ARG A 49 0.94 -16.26 2.27
CA ARG A 49 0.44 -15.46 1.14
C ARG A 49 1.51 -14.56 0.51
N ARG A 50 2.48 -14.07 1.28
CA ARG A 50 3.49 -13.11 0.80
C ARG A 50 4.90 -13.70 0.83
N GLY A 51 5.18 -14.66 -0.05
CA GLY A 51 6.56 -15.07 -0.31
C GLY A 51 7.27 -14.14 -1.30
N ASP A 52 8.59 -14.31 -1.47
CA ASP A 52 9.36 -13.52 -2.44
C ASP A 52 9.07 -14.01 -3.87
N GLN A 53 8.37 -13.18 -4.66
CA GLN A 53 7.92 -13.51 -6.00
C GLN A 53 8.94 -13.15 -7.09
N SER A 54 10.13 -12.70 -6.70
CA SER A 54 11.23 -12.29 -7.57
C SER A 54 11.47 -13.16 -8.82
N ARG A 55 11.51 -14.49 -8.68
CA ARG A 55 11.74 -15.39 -9.83
C ARG A 55 10.56 -15.42 -10.81
N ARG A 56 9.35 -15.32 -10.28
CA ARG A 56 8.14 -15.24 -11.09
C ARG A 56 8.06 -13.92 -11.84
N PHE A 57 8.50 -12.83 -11.19
CA PHE A 57 8.65 -11.52 -11.83
C PHE A 57 9.63 -11.56 -13.01
N GLU A 58 10.79 -12.21 -12.86
CA GLU A 58 11.77 -12.39 -13.94
C GLU A 58 11.20 -13.16 -15.15
N ARG A 59 10.23 -14.06 -14.94
CA ARG A 59 9.53 -14.78 -16.02
C ARG A 59 8.41 -13.96 -16.66
N LEU A 60 7.68 -13.19 -15.86
CA LEU A 60 6.52 -12.44 -16.31
C LEU A 60 6.92 -11.14 -17.01
N LEU A 61 7.81 -10.36 -16.41
CA LEU A 61 8.06 -8.99 -16.81
C LEU A 61 9.14 -8.89 -17.89
N THR A 62 8.83 -8.17 -18.96
CA THR A 62 9.78 -7.80 -20.03
C THR A 62 10.29 -6.37 -19.88
N ARG A 63 9.69 -5.60 -18.98
CA ARG A 63 10.02 -4.22 -18.62
C ARG A 63 9.83 -4.01 -17.12
N ARG A 64 10.40 -2.94 -16.57
CA ARG A 64 10.04 -2.50 -15.22
C ARG A 64 8.61 -1.96 -15.23
N LEU A 65 7.87 -2.24 -14.16
CA LEU A 65 6.57 -1.65 -13.92
C LEU A 65 6.75 -0.22 -13.44
N ARG A 66 5.97 0.71 -13.97
CA ARG A 66 6.04 2.11 -13.58
C ARG A 66 5.16 2.31 -12.36
N HIS A 67 5.77 2.80 -11.28
CA HIS A 67 5.14 3.00 -9.99
C HIS A 67 5.12 4.49 -9.66
N LEU A 68 3.94 5.02 -9.30
CA LEU A 68 3.77 6.37 -8.77
C LEU A 68 3.41 6.31 -7.28
N ASP A 69 4.23 6.91 -6.42
CA ASP A 69 3.96 7.03 -4.99
C ASP A 69 3.57 8.47 -4.66
N VAL A 70 2.27 8.70 -4.41
CA VAL A 70 1.72 10.01 -4.08
C VAL A 70 1.64 10.19 -2.58
N GLY A 71 2.31 11.22 -2.07
CA GLY A 71 2.51 11.42 -0.62
C GLY A 71 3.72 10.66 -0.10
N ALA A 72 4.85 10.78 -0.79
CA ALA A 72 6.04 9.97 -0.57
C ALA A 72 6.95 10.47 0.57
N ARG A 73 6.41 11.10 1.61
CA ARG A 73 7.19 11.62 2.74
C ARG A 73 8.02 10.50 3.36
N GLY A 74 9.33 10.70 3.49
CA GLY A 74 10.25 9.69 4.02
C GLY A 74 10.65 8.58 3.02
N GLY A 75 10.14 8.64 1.78
CA GLY A 75 10.48 7.74 0.68
C GLY A 75 9.51 6.56 0.55
N PRO A 76 9.76 5.68 -0.43
CA PRO A 76 8.86 4.56 -0.71
C PRO A 76 8.85 3.55 0.43
N ASN A 77 7.70 2.89 0.60
CA ASN A 77 7.48 1.82 1.57
C ASN A 77 8.53 0.69 1.43
N SER A 78 8.95 0.08 2.54
CA SER A 78 9.94 -1.00 2.56
C SER A 78 9.54 -2.21 1.69
N PHE A 79 8.26 -2.54 1.67
CA PHE A 79 7.71 -3.61 0.84
C PHE A 79 7.89 -3.31 -0.66
N LEU A 80 7.58 -2.09 -1.09
CA LEU A 80 7.77 -1.68 -2.49
C LEU A 80 9.25 -1.57 -2.86
N ARG A 81 10.11 -1.17 -1.91
CA ARG A 81 11.57 -1.17 -2.08
C ARG A 81 12.14 -2.57 -2.31
N HIS A 82 11.58 -3.62 -1.70
CA HIS A 82 12.01 -5.01 -1.97
C HIS A 82 11.90 -5.37 -3.47
N TYR A 83 10.91 -4.81 -4.16
CA TYR A 83 10.70 -5.01 -5.59
C TYR A 83 11.32 -3.91 -6.47
N GLU A 84 12.20 -3.05 -5.94
CA GLU A 84 12.73 -1.87 -6.68
C GLU A 84 13.37 -2.22 -8.03
N ARG A 85 14.03 -3.39 -8.14
CA ARG A 85 14.62 -3.85 -9.41
C ARG A 85 13.60 -4.07 -10.52
N PHE A 86 12.34 -4.32 -10.15
CA PHE A 86 11.21 -4.50 -11.07
C PHE A 86 10.36 -3.24 -11.21
N LEU A 87 10.57 -2.22 -10.39
CA LEU A 87 9.76 -1.01 -10.35
C LEU A 87 10.56 0.22 -10.79
N GLU A 88 10.11 0.94 -11.81
CA GLU A 88 10.54 2.30 -12.08
C GLU A 88 9.68 3.26 -11.24
N THR A 89 10.19 3.66 -10.07
CA THR A 89 9.42 4.45 -9.10
C THR A 89 9.62 5.96 -9.31
N CYS A 90 8.50 6.68 -9.40
CA CYS A 90 8.42 8.13 -9.35
C CYS A 90 7.69 8.55 -8.07
N LEU A 91 8.29 9.45 -7.29
CA LEU A 91 7.72 9.94 -6.04
C LEU A 91 7.04 11.30 -6.28
N VAL A 92 5.94 11.55 -5.57
CA VAL A 92 5.29 12.85 -5.50
C VAL A 92 5.33 13.34 -4.06
N GLU A 93 6.01 14.46 -3.86
CA GLU A 93 6.12 15.11 -2.56
C GLU A 93 6.13 16.63 -2.81
N PRO A 94 5.01 17.32 -2.52
CA PRO A 94 4.89 18.74 -2.77
C PRO A 94 5.66 19.61 -1.77
N GLU A 95 5.95 19.12 -0.55
CA GLU A 95 6.69 19.92 0.43
C GLU A 95 8.17 20.08 0.02
N PRO A 96 8.67 21.29 -0.26
CA PRO A 96 10.01 21.47 -0.83
C PRO A 96 11.14 20.87 0.02
N VAL A 97 10.99 20.92 1.35
CA VAL A 97 11.99 20.38 2.30
C VAL A 97 12.10 18.86 2.18
N GLU A 98 10.98 18.15 2.02
CA GLU A 98 10.97 16.70 1.85
C GLU A 98 11.37 16.31 0.42
N ALA A 99 10.92 17.05 -0.59
CA ALA A 99 11.30 16.83 -1.98
C ALA A 99 12.82 16.89 -2.20
N VAL A 100 13.51 17.84 -1.57
CA VAL A 100 14.98 17.94 -1.63
C VAL A 100 15.66 16.71 -1.03
N LYS A 101 15.16 16.19 0.10
CA LYS A 101 15.71 14.97 0.73
C LYS A 101 15.56 13.75 -0.19
N LEU A 102 14.40 13.61 -0.81
CA LEU A 102 14.12 12.51 -1.74
C LEU A 102 14.99 12.58 -3.00
N ARG A 103 15.20 13.76 -3.57
CA ARG A 103 16.13 13.93 -4.70
C ARG A 103 17.57 13.64 -4.31
N ALA A 104 18.00 14.06 -3.12
CA ALA A 104 19.34 13.75 -2.60
C ALA A 104 19.54 12.24 -2.37
N ALA A 105 18.46 11.50 -2.10
CA ALA A 105 18.46 10.04 -2.05
C ALA A 105 18.39 9.35 -3.43
N GLY A 106 18.38 10.12 -4.54
CA GLY A 106 18.45 9.61 -5.90
C GLY A 106 17.10 9.32 -6.56
N TYR A 107 15.98 9.70 -5.95
CA TYR A 107 14.65 9.47 -6.52
C TYR A 107 14.26 10.54 -7.54
N ARG A 108 13.47 10.13 -8.54
CA ARG A 108 12.71 11.05 -9.38
C ARG A 108 11.53 11.60 -8.56
N VAL A 109 11.44 12.92 -8.46
CA VAL A 109 10.43 13.61 -7.62
C VAL A 109 9.61 14.60 -8.44
N VAL A 110 8.29 14.45 -8.41
CA VAL A 110 7.31 15.46 -8.81
C VAL A 110 7.02 16.34 -7.60
N GLU A 111 7.59 17.54 -7.58
CA GLU A 111 7.37 18.56 -6.54
C GLU A 111 6.20 19.46 -6.93
N LYS A 112 5.01 18.84 -7.01
CA LYS A 112 3.72 19.49 -7.26
C LYS A 112 2.65 18.77 -6.45
N ILE A 113 1.58 19.48 -6.11
CA ILE A 113 0.37 18.83 -5.61
C ILE A 113 -0.27 18.08 -6.77
N LEU A 114 -0.63 16.81 -6.57
CA LEU A 114 -1.52 16.13 -7.51
C LEU A 114 -2.97 16.42 -7.13
N SER A 115 -3.77 16.77 -8.13
CA SER A 115 -5.16 17.18 -8.00
C SER A 115 -5.97 16.78 -9.24
N ASP A 116 -7.21 17.24 -9.33
CA ASP A 116 -8.13 17.02 -10.45
C ASP A 116 -7.95 18.01 -11.60
N LYS A 117 -7.13 19.05 -11.42
CA LYS A 117 -6.81 20.07 -12.43
C LYS A 117 -5.47 20.75 -12.19
N ASP A 118 -4.96 21.42 -13.22
CA ASP A 118 -3.81 22.31 -13.09
C ASP A 118 -4.20 23.60 -12.37
N GLY A 119 -3.27 24.15 -11.58
CA GLY A 119 -3.48 25.43 -10.92
C GLY A 119 -2.53 25.67 -9.75
N THR A 120 -3.05 26.36 -8.73
CA THR A 120 -2.35 26.58 -7.46
C THR A 120 -3.25 26.12 -6.34
N GLU A 121 -2.71 25.30 -5.45
CA GLU A 121 -3.40 24.83 -4.24
C GLU A 121 -2.56 25.14 -3.01
N THR A 122 -3.21 25.21 -1.86
CA THR A 122 -2.52 25.48 -0.59
C THR A 122 -2.30 24.18 0.17
N LEU A 123 -1.03 23.81 0.33
CA LEU A 123 -0.63 22.76 1.26
C LEU A 123 -0.65 23.31 2.69
N ARG A 124 -1.48 22.71 3.54
CA ARG A 124 -1.63 23.07 4.96
C ARG A 124 -0.76 22.13 5.78
N VAL A 125 0.47 22.57 6.04
CA VAL A 125 1.43 21.81 6.84
C VAL A 125 1.00 21.87 8.29
N THR A 126 0.74 20.69 8.86
CA THR A 126 0.34 20.54 10.26
C THR A 126 1.53 20.27 11.16
N ARG A 127 1.37 20.49 12.47
CA ARG A 127 2.40 20.24 13.48
C ARG A 127 2.96 18.82 13.38
N LYS A 128 2.10 17.81 13.20
CA LYS A 128 2.52 16.46 12.83
C LYS A 128 2.51 16.35 11.32
N GLY A 129 3.67 16.53 10.69
CA GLY A 129 3.74 16.63 9.23
C GLY A 129 3.15 15.47 8.40
N GLY A 130 3.01 14.27 8.97
CA GLY A 130 2.26 13.16 8.34
C GLY A 130 0.74 13.35 8.28
N LEU A 131 0.22 14.47 8.80
CA LEU A 131 -1.19 14.90 8.73
C LEU A 131 -1.32 16.17 7.88
N THR A 132 -0.37 16.40 6.97
CA THR A 132 -0.38 17.54 6.05
C THR A 132 -1.33 17.24 4.90
N SER A 133 -2.18 18.21 4.55
CA SER A 133 -3.21 18.02 3.52
C SER A 133 -3.43 19.29 2.70
N THR A 134 -4.03 19.17 1.53
CA THR A 134 -4.61 20.31 0.80
C THR A 134 -5.97 20.71 1.35
N LEU A 135 -6.58 19.87 2.19
CA LEU A 135 -7.84 20.13 2.88
C LEU A 135 -7.60 20.71 4.27
N GLU A 136 -8.61 21.45 4.77
CA GLU A 136 -8.55 22.06 6.09
C GLU A 136 -8.86 21.00 7.16
N PRO A 137 -8.04 20.81 8.22
CA PRO A 137 -8.25 19.78 9.24
C PRO A 137 -9.34 20.19 10.25
N THR A 138 -10.54 20.42 9.75
CA THR A 138 -11.74 20.84 10.52
C THR A 138 -12.94 19.97 10.14
N GLY A 139 -12.71 18.70 9.79
CA GLY A 139 -13.79 17.74 9.52
C GLY A 139 -14.60 17.43 10.78
N ARG A 140 -15.80 16.87 10.62
CA ARG A 140 -16.76 16.62 11.71
C ARG A 140 -16.24 15.65 12.78
N PHE A 141 -15.25 14.83 12.45
CA PHE A 141 -14.67 13.84 13.35
C PHE A 141 -13.24 14.18 13.78
N VAL A 142 -12.73 15.37 13.48
CA VAL A 142 -11.37 15.78 13.91
C VAL A 142 -11.24 15.81 15.43
N ASP A 143 -12.34 16.09 16.15
CA ASP A 143 -12.39 16.08 17.61
C ASP A 143 -12.38 14.67 18.21
N TYR A 144 -12.79 13.65 17.43
CA TYR A 144 -12.73 12.25 17.83
C TYR A 144 -11.30 11.72 17.93
N TYR A 145 -10.35 12.35 17.21
CA TYR A 145 -8.91 12.08 17.34
C TYR A 145 -8.28 12.66 18.62
N ARG A 146 -9.06 13.28 19.51
CA ARG A 146 -8.50 14.02 20.65
C ARG A 146 -8.05 13.13 21.81
N GLY A 147 -6.76 12.86 21.81
CA GLY A 147 -5.90 12.87 23.00
C GLY A 147 -4.70 13.83 22.86
N ASP A 148 -4.55 14.47 21.69
CA ASP A 148 -3.33 15.17 21.23
C ASP A 148 -3.70 16.20 20.12
N SER A 149 -4.57 17.17 20.43
CA SER A 149 -5.21 18.05 19.42
C SER A 149 -4.28 19.01 18.69
N ASP A 150 -3.05 19.20 19.19
CA ASP A 150 -2.04 20.04 18.56
C ASP A 150 -1.50 19.42 17.27
N ARG A 151 -1.61 18.10 17.08
CA ARG A 151 -1.08 17.40 15.90
C ARG A 151 -1.68 17.87 14.57
N PHE A 152 -2.97 18.22 14.56
CA PHE A 152 -3.70 18.73 13.39
C PHE A 152 -3.59 20.26 13.24
N GLU A 153 -2.94 20.95 14.17
CA GLU A 153 -2.75 22.39 14.09
C GLU A 153 -1.94 22.74 12.84
N VAL A 154 -2.51 23.59 11.98
CA VAL A 154 -1.82 24.10 10.80
C VAL A 154 -0.77 25.11 11.24
N VAL A 155 0.50 24.76 11.05
CA VAL A 155 1.64 25.62 11.42
C VAL A 155 2.14 26.44 10.23
N LYS A 156 1.83 26.04 9.00
CA LYS A 156 2.25 26.74 7.78
C LYS A 156 1.29 26.48 6.62
N ASN A 157 1.00 27.52 5.85
CA ASN A 157 0.28 27.42 4.58
C ASN A 157 1.26 27.70 3.44
N ILE A 158 1.34 26.81 2.46
CA ILE A 158 2.27 26.93 1.32
C ILE A 158 1.45 26.87 0.02
N PRO A 159 1.31 27.97 -0.73
CA PRO A 159 0.76 27.91 -2.07
C PRO A 159 1.76 27.21 -3.00
N LEU A 160 1.32 26.15 -3.68
CA LEU A 160 2.15 25.32 -4.53
C LEU A 160 1.44 25.03 -5.86
N PRO A 161 2.21 24.81 -6.94
CA PRO A 161 1.64 24.37 -8.20
C PRO A 161 0.93 23.02 -8.03
N ALA A 162 -0.29 22.94 -8.57
CA ALA A 162 -1.09 21.73 -8.66
C ALA A 162 -1.15 21.25 -10.12
N THR A 163 -1.20 19.93 -10.32
CA THR A 163 -1.34 19.30 -11.63
C THR A 163 -2.06 17.96 -11.55
N THR A 164 -2.41 17.35 -12.68
CA THR A 164 -3.08 16.05 -12.73
C THR A 164 -2.11 14.89 -12.96
N ILE A 165 -2.50 13.67 -12.58
CA ILE A 165 -1.75 12.46 -12.96
C ILE A 165 -1.69 12.34 -14.48
N GLU A 166 -2.79 12.66 -15.19
CA GLU A 166 -2.82 12.66 -16.65
C GLU A 166 -1.76 13.58 -17.27
N ALA A 167 -1.58 14.79 -16.74
CA ALA A 167 -0.56 15.72 -17.20
C ALA A 167 0.86 15.18 -16.96
N VAL A 168 1.12 14.56 -15.79
CA VAL A 168 2.39 13.90 -15.49
C VAL A 168 2.67 12.73 -16.45
N CYS A 169 1.65 11.92 -16.74
CA CYS A 169 1.75 10.83 -17.72
C CYS A 169 2.06 11.38 -19.12
N LYS A 170 1.38 12.44 -19.55
CA LYS A 170 1.59 13.09 -20.85
C LYS A 170 3.01 13.66 -20.98
N GLU A 171 3.52 14.30 -19.93
CA GLU A 171 4.90 14.83 -19.90
C GLU A 171 5.94 13.70 -20.03
N SER A 172 5.70 12.56 -19.38
CA SER A 172 6.60 11.40 -19.46
C SER A 172 6.35 10.48 -20.67
N GLY A 173 5.31 10.75 -21.47
CA GLY A 173 4.88 9.96 -22.62
C GLY A 173 4.31 8.57 -22.29
N THR A 174 4.10 8.24 -21.02
CA THR A 174 3.77 6.88 -20.56
C THR A 174 2.93 6.92 -19.27
N GLY A 175 2.06 5.92 -19.08
CA GLY A 175 1.22 5.76 -17.88
C GLY A 175 1.90 4.98 -16.74
N PHE A 176 1.21 4.83 -15.61
CA PHE A 176 1.67 4.04 -14.45
C PHE A 176 0.92 2.72 -14.36
N ASP A 177 1.61 1.64 -13.95
CA ASP A 177 1.02 0.32 -13.72
C ASP A 177 0.49 0.19 -12.29
N LEU A 178 1.20 0.79 -11.34
CA LEU A 178 0.88 0.80 -9.92
C LEU A 178 0.88 2.25 -9.42
N ILE A 179 -0.18 2.65 -8.71
CA ILE A 179 -0.24 3.96 -8.07
C ILE A 179 -0.55 3.77 -6.58
N LYS A 180 0.24 4.39 -5.70
CA LYS A 180 -0.06 4.59 -4.29
C LYS A 180 -0.52 6.03 -4.07
N ILE A 181 -1.55 6.25 -3.27
CA ILE A 181 -2.06 7.58 -2.91
C ILE A 181 -2.29 7.66 -1.40
N ASP A 182 -1.52 8.51 -0.74
CA ASP A 182 -1.60 8.79 0.70
C ASP A 182 -1.43 10.30 0.88
N THR A 183 -2.53 11.04 0.79
CA THR A 183 -2.52 12.51 0.76
C THR A 183 -3.31 13.13 1.89
N GLN A 184 -3.68 12.32 2.89
CA GLN A 184 -4.42 12.75 4.06
C GLN A 184 -5.70 13.52 3.67
N GLY A 185 -6.56 12.89 2.87
CA GLY A 185 -7.94 13.30 2.60
C GLY A 185 -8.24 13.82 1.20
N SER A 186 -7.23 14.06 0.37
CA SER A 186 -7.43 14.47 -1.03
C SER A 186 -7.42 13.32 -2.04
N GLU A 187 -7.52 12.06 -1.59
CA GLU A 187 -7.30 10.88 -2.43
C GLU A 187 -8.29 10.82 -3.61
N LEU A 188 -9.57 11.11 -3.37
CA LEU A 188 -10.56 11.15 -4.45
C LEU A 188 -10.28 12.28 -5.46
N THR A 189 -9.77 13.41 -5.01
CA THR A 189 -9.38 14.53 -5.89
C THR A 189 -8.19 14.12 -6.78
N VAL A 190 -7.17 13.49 -6.20
CA VAL A 190 -6.04 12.92 -6.94
C VAL A 190 -6.52 11.89 -7.98
N LEU A 191 -7.43 11.00 -7.58
CA LEU A 191 -8.02 9.97 -8.45
C LEU A 191 -8.82 10.57 -9.62
N LYS A 192 -9.53 11.68 -9.40
CA LYS A 192 -10.21 12.43 -10.48
C LYS A 192 -9.21 12.99 -11.50
N GLY A 193 -7.98 13.27 -11.10
CA GLY A 193 -6.87 13.66 -11.96
C GLY A 193 -6.27 12.55 -12.84
N LEU A 194 -6.75 11.30 -12.76
CA LEU A 194 -6.30 10.22 -13.64
C LEU A 194 -6.68 10.44 -15.12
N GLY A 195 -7.77 11.17 -15.39
CA GLY A 195 -8.28 11.34 -16.76
C GLY A 195 -8.53 9.99 -17.44
N ALA A 196 -7.90 9.78 -18.60
CA ALA A 196 -7.98 8.51 -19.34
C ALA A 196 -7.05 7.40 -18.79
N GLN A 197 -6.15 7.71 -17.87
CA GLN A 197 -5.20 6.73 -17.32
C GLN A 197 -5.94 5.65 -16.52
N ARG A 198 -5.46 4.42 -16.62
CA ARG A 198 -6.02 3.25 -15.94
C ARG A 198 -4.89 2.35 -15.43
N PRO A 199 -4.30 2.64 -14.27
CA PRO A 199 -3.29 1.78 -13.66
C PRO A 199 -3.86 0.39 -13.36
N LEU A 200 -3.03 -0.64 -13.35
CA LEU A 200 -3.44 -2.01 -13.04
C LEU A 200 -3.72 -2.19 -11.55
N PHE A 201 -3.01 -1.47 -10.67
CA PHE A 201 -3.27 -1.50 -9.23
C PHE A 201 -3.25 -0.09 -8.67
N ILE A 202 -4.18 0.17 -7.76
CA ILE A 202 -4.26 1.41 -6.99
C ILE A 202 -4.27 1.05 -5.51
N LEU A 203 -3.38 1.65 -4.74
CA LEU A 203 -3.34 1.55 -3.29
C LEU A 203 -3.67 2.95 -2.76
N CYS A 204 -4.69 3.08 -1.92
CA CYS A 204 -5.08 4.37 -1.36
C CYS A 204 -5.20 4.29 0.16
N GLU A 205 -4.71 5.32 0.86
CA GLU A 205 -5.25 5.65 2.17
C GLU A 205 -6.75 5.98 1.98
N ILE A 206 -7.57 5.56 2.94
CA ILE A 206 -9.00 5.83 2.92
C ILE A 206 -9.44 6.43 4.25
N SER A 207 -10.49 7.24 4.19
CA SER A 207 -11.13 7.78 5.38
C SER A 207 -12.56 7.29 5.48
N LEU A 208 -12.93 6.77 6.64
CA LEU A 208 -14.26 6.24 6.93
C LEU A 208 -15.18 7.35 7.48
N VAL A 209 -14.58 8.40 8.04
CA VAL A 209 -15.24 9.64 8.49
C VAL A 209 -14.40 10.85 8.11
N ASP A 210 -14.98 12.05 8.10
CA ASP A 210 -14.28 13.26 7.69
C ASP A 210 -13.43 13.86 8.82
N LEU A 211 -12.11 13.71 8.71
CA LEU A 211 -11.10 14.40 9.52
C LEU A 211 -10.76 15.77 8.95
N TYR A 212 -10.82 15.90 7.64
CA TYR A 212 -10.63 17.15 6.92
C TYR A 212 -11.96 17.63 6.34
N LYS A 213 -12.09 18.94 6.18
CA LYS A 213 -13.27 19.59 5.61
C LYS A 213 -13.45 19.17 4.17
N ASP A 214 -14.67 18.80 3.81
CA ASP A 214 -15.07 18.34 2.46
C ASP A 214 -14.29 17.10 1.98
N GLN A 215 -13.70 16.33 2.90
CA GLN A 215 -13.01 15.07 2.62
C GLN A 215 -13.99 14.01 2.12
N ALA A 216 -13.62 13.33 1.03
CA ALA A 216 -14.37 12.19 0.53
C ALA A 216 -14.22 10.98 1.45
N THR A 217 -15.32 10.26 1.67
CA THR A 217 -15.31 9.01 2.44
C THR A 217 -14.98 7.81 1.57
N PHE A 218 -14.61 6.69 2.18
CA PHE A 218 -14.34 5.42 1.49
C PHE A 218 -15.48 4.98 0.58
N PRO A 219 -16.77 5.03 0.98
CA PRO A 219 -17.86 4.70 0.06
C PRO A 219 -17.89 5.53 -1.23
N GLU A 220 -17.56 6.82 -1.15
CA GLU A 220 -17.50 7.70 -2.32
C GLU A 220 -16.30 7.37 -3.21
N LEU A 221 -15.13 7.16 -2.60
CA LEU A 221 -13.91 6.75 -3.30
C LEU A 221 -14.06 5.39 -3.97
N ALA A 222 -14.61 4.40 -3.26
CA ALA A 222 -14.81 3.05 -3.76
C ALA A 222 -15.79 3.05 -4.94
N ARG A 223 -16.90 3.78 -4.84
CA ARG A 223 -17.86 3.93 -5.95
C ARG A 223 -17.21 4.53 -7.19
N PHE A 224 -16.40 5.58 -7.01
CA PHE A 224 -15.68 6.23 -8.12
C PHE A 224 -14.78 5.24 -8.89
N LEU A 225 -14.11 4.34 -8.19
CA LEU A 225 -13.24 3.32 -8.79
C LEU A 225 -14.03 2.13 -9.35
N GLU A 226 -15.11 1.72 -8.69
CA GLU A 226 -16.03 0.68 -9.18
C GLU A 226 -16.61 1.06 -10.56
N GLU A 227 -17.08 2.29 -10.71
CA GLU A 227 -17.58 2.86 -11.97
C GLU A 227 -16.51 2.87 -13.09
N ARG A 228 -15.23 2.68 -12.75
CA ARG A 228 -14.09 2.60 -13.68
C ARG A 228 -13.58 1.18 -13.91
N GLY A 229 -14.31 0.17 -13.44
CA GLY A 229 -13.99 -1.24 -13.65
C GLY A 229 -13.00 -1.81 -12.64
N TYR A 230 -12.81 -1.15 -11.49
CA TYR A 230 -12.02 -1.70 -10.38
C TYR A 230 -12.91 -2.39 -9.35
N LEU A 231 -12.32 -3.27 -8.54
CA LEU A 231 -12.89 -3.80 -7.31
C LEU A 231 -11.90 -3.65 -6.17
N VAL A 232 -12.40 -3.67 -4.94
CA VAL A 232 -11.58 -3.69 -3.71
C VAL A 232 -11.06 -5.12 -3.49
N TRP A 233 -9.74 -5.29 -3.38
CA TRP A 233 -9.11 -6.58 -3.07
C TRP A 233 -8.49 -6.61 -1.67
N ASP A 234 -8.04 -5.46 -1.15
CA ASP A 234 -7.53 -5.31 0.21
C ASP A 234 -8.29 -4.20 0.92
N LEU A 235 -8.55 -4.38 2.21
CA LEU A 235 -9.16 -3.37 3.06
C LEU A 235 -8.67 -3.56 4.50
N THR A 236 -7.86 -2.63 4.96
CA THR A 236 -7.45 -2.53 6.36
C THR A 236 -8.09 -1.31 6.99
N MET A 237 -8.63 -1.46 8.19
CA MET A 237 -9.27 -0.36 8.92
C MET A 237 -8.60 -0.15 10.27
N HIS A 238 -8.38 1.11 10.62
CA HIS A 238 -7.80 1.54 11.89
C HIS A 238 -8.87 2.20 12.74
N ALA A 239 -9.23 1.49 13.82
CA ALA A 239 -10.13 2.00 14.83
C ALA A 239 -9.39 2.94 15.79
N GLN A 240 -9.99 4.10 16.06
CA GLN A 240 -9.57 5.00 17.11
C GLN A 240 -10.48 4.83 18.33
N PRO A 241 -9.93 4.63 19.53
CA PRO A 241 -10.72 4.68 20.76
C PRO A 241 -11.37 6.05 20.93
N ALA A 242 -12.48 6.09 21.67
CA ALA A 242 -13.08 7.36 22.05
C ALA A 242 -12.07 8.23 22.84
N PRO A 243 -12.10 9.56 22.68
CA PRO A 243 -11.27 10.49 23.45
C PRO A 243 -11.21 10.16 24.95
N GLY A 244 -10.00 10.07 25.50
CA GLY A 244 -9.76 9.75 26.91
C GLY A 244 -9.84 8.26 27.27
N GLN A 245 -10.18 7.37 26.34
CA GLN A 245 -10.11 5.92 26.52
C GLN A 245 -8.77 5.38 25.99
N ARG A 246 -8.24 4.34 26.64
CA ARG A 246 -7.10 3.59 26.10
C ARG A 246 -7.61 2.49 25.19
N ALA A 247 -6.89 2.22 24.10
CA ALA A 247 -7.14 1.05 23.27
C ALA A 247 -7.06 -0.21 24.16
N GLY A 248 -8.16 -0.96 24.23
CA GLY A 248 -8.18 -2.29 24.84
C GLY A 248 -7.45 -3.32 23.96
N LEU A 249 -7.42 -4.58 24.42
CA LEU A 249 -6.97 -5.71 23.60
C LEU A 249 -7.98 -6.08 22.48
N ARG A 250 -9.19 -5.51 22.53
CA ARG A 250 -10.19 -5.55 21.44
C ARG A 250 -10.16 -4.20 20.72
N GLN A 251 -10.50 -4.19 19.43
CA GLN A 251 -10.73 -2.95 18.66
C GLN A 251 -11.93 -2.19 19.23
N ASP A 252 -11.77 -1.61 20.41
CA ASP A 252 -12.76 -0.79 21.08
C ASP A 252 -12.58 0.64 20.56
N GLY A 253 -13.20 0.94 19.41
CA GLY A 253 -13.05 2.24 18.76
C GLY A 253 -13.84 2.38 17.45
N LEU A 254 -14.01 3.61 17.00
CA LEU A 254 -14.60 3.91 15.70
C LEU A 254 -13.55 3.73 14.60
N PRO A 255 -13.79 2.95 13.54
CA PRO A 255 -12.95 2.97 12.34
C PRO A 255 -12.94 4.38 11.74
N VAL A 256 -11.78 5.04 11.72
CA VAL A 256 -11.69 6.40 11.19
C VAL A 256 -10.95 6.46 9.86
N HIS A 257 -9.85 5.75 9.75
CA HIS A 257 -9.08 5.69 8.51
C HIS A 257 -8.62 4.26 8.26
N GLY A 258 -8.01 4.04 7.12
CA GLY A 258 -7.69 2.72 6.62
C GLY A 258 -6.85 2.80 5.37
N ASP A 259 -6.65 1.63 4.80
CA ASP A 259 -5.95 1.39 3.57
C ASP A 259 -6.82 0.50 2.68
N ALA A 260 -6.91 0.83 1.39
CA ALA A 260 -7.63 0.02 0.42
C ALA A 260 -6.79 -0.25 -0.82
N GLY A 261 -6.80 -1.51 -1.25
CA GLY A 261 -6.23 -1.95 -2.52
C GLY A 261 -7.33 -2.15 -3.56
N PHE A 262 -7.12 -1.60 -4.75
CA PHE A 262 -8.01 -1.74 -5.89
C PHE A 262 -7.30 -2.37 -7.08
N MET A 263 -8.02 -3.22 -7.80
CA MET A 263 -7.54 -3.93 -8.99
C MET A 263 -8.67 -4.08 -10.02
N PRO A 264 -8.38 -4.30 -11.30
CA PRO A 264 -9.37 -4.58 -12.31
C PRO A 264 -10.34 -5.69 -11.91
N ASN A 265 -11.63 -5.41 -12.07
CA ASN A 265 -12.67 -6.38 -11.84
C ASN A 265 -12.74 -7.34 -13.04
N TRP A 266 -12.17 -8.54 -12.88
CA TRP A 266 -12.14 -9.56 -13.94
C TRP A 266 -13.54 -10.05 -14.35
N ARG A 267 -14.60 -9.67 -13.66
CA ARG A 267 -16.00 -9.99 -14.01
C ARG A 267 -16.68 -8.92 -14.85
N THR A 268 -16.13 -7.71 -15.00
CA THR A 268 -16.72 -6.65 -15.81
C THR A 268 -15.98 -6.48 -17.14
N PRO A 269 -16.66 -6.04 -18.23
CA PRO A 269 -15.99 -5.76 -19.49
C PRO A 269 -14.83 -4.76 -19.35
N GLU A 270 -15.01 -3.72 -18.54
CA GLU A 270 -14.01 -2.68 -18.31
C GLU A 270 -12.77 -3.27 -17.63
N GLY A 271 -12.96 -4.04 -16.55
CA GLY A 271 -11.84 -4.66 -15.84
C GLY A 271 -11.12 -5.72 -16.68
N LYS A 272 -11.85 -6.50 -17.49
CA LYS A 272 -11.26 -7.43 -18.46
C LYS A 272 -10.38 -6.73 -19.50
N LEU A 273 -10.81 -5.57 -20.01
CA LEU A 273 -10.01 -4.76 -20.93
C LEU A 273 -8.73 -4.24 -20.27
N LEU A 274 -8.80 -3.83 -19.01
CA LEU A 274 -7.60 -3.42 -18.24
C LEU A 274 -6.61 -4.57 -18.08
N ILE A 275 -7.08 -5.76 -17.69
CA ILE A 275 -6.23 -6.95 -17.58
C ILE A 275 -5.59 -7.29 -18.92
N ALA A 276 -6.36 -7.22 -20.02
CA ALA A 276 -5.88 -7.52 -21.36
C ALA A 276 -4.80 -6.55 -21.88
N SER A 277 -4.69 -5.35 -21.30
CA SER A 277 -3.68 -4.35 -21.72
C SER A 277 -2.24 -4.77 -21.40
N ASP A 278 -2.03 -5.45 -20.27
CA ASP A 278 -0.74 -6.04 -19.88
C ASP A 278 -0.98 -7.20 -18.88
N PRO A 279 -1.38 -8.39 -19.37
CA PRO A 279 -1.76 -9.51 -18.50
C PRO A 279 -0.62 -9.99 -17.60
N ARG A 280 0.62 -9.87 -18.08
CA ARG A 280 1.80 -10.30 -17.32
C ARG A 280 2.13 -9.32 -16.20
N ALA A 281 2.06 -8.01 -16.44
CA ALA A 281 2.19 -7.01 -15.39
C ALA A 281 1.09 -7.16 -14.33
N TRP A 282 -0.15 -7.38 -14.77
CA TRP A 282 -1.27 -7.63 -13.85
C TRP A 282 -1.03 -8.87 -12.98
N ALA A 283 -0.62 -9.99 -13.59
CA ALA A 283 -0.28 -11.21 -12.86
C ALA A 283 0.89 -11.01 -11.89
N ALA A 284 1.91 -10.25 -12.28
CA ALA A 284 3.04 -9.93 -11.40
C ALA A 284 2.57 -9.13 -10.18
N LEU A 285 1.72 -8.12 -10.36
CA LEU A 285 1.15 -7.34 -9.25
C LEU A 285 0.23 -8.20 -8.37
N MET A 286 -0.58 -9.09 -8.94
CA MET A 286 -1.36 -10.07 -8.17
C MET A 286 -0.45 -10.89 -7.24
N LEU A 287 0.65 -11.40 -7.77
CA LEU A 287 1.62 -12.18 -7.00
C LEU A 287 2.31 -11.33 -5.93
N MET A 288 2.71 -10.09 -6.27
CA MET A 288 3.30 -9.15 -5.31
C MET A 288 2.43 -9.07 -4.05
N PHE A 289 1.14 -8.89 -4.24
CA PHE A 289 0.19 -8.64 -3.15
C PHE A 289 -0.40 -9.92 -2.53
N GLY A 290 0.13 -11.09 -2.89
CA GLY A 290 -0.26 -12.37 -2.28
C GLY A 290 -1.61 -12.91 -2.77
N LEU A 291 -1.99 -12.57 -3.99
CA LEU A 291 -3.26 -12.96 -4.64
C LEU A 291 -3.10 -14.18 -5.56
N GLU A 292 -2.16 -15.07 -5.24
CA GLU A 292 -1.86 -16.26 -6.07
C GLU A 292 -3.07 -17.20 -6.21
N ASP A 293 -3.76 -17.51 -5.11
CA ASP A 293 -4.95 -18.37 -5.14
C ASP A 293 -6.08 -17.76 -5.99
N VAL A 294 -6.25 -16.44 -5.89
CA VAL A 294 -7.21 -15.68 -6.70
C VAL A 294 -6.80 -15.73 -8.18
N LEU A 295 -5.51 -15.52 -8.48
CA LEU A 295 -4.98 -15.62 -9.83
C LEU A 295 -5.21 -17.02 -10.41
N HIS A 296 -4.95 -18.09 -9.66
CA HIS A 296 -5.26 -19.47 -10.09
C HIS A 296 -6.74 -19.65 -10.41
N TYR A 297 -7.63 -19.17 -9.54
CA TYR A 297 -9.07 -19.22 -9.76
C TYR A 297 -9.47 -18.50 -11.05
N ILE A 298 -8.98 -17.27 -11.24
CA ILE A 298 -9.26 -16.47 -12.44
C ILE A 298 -8.76 -17.20 -13.69
N LEU A 299 -7.52 -17.69 -13.69
CA LEU A 299 -6.98 -18.46 -14.82
C LEU A 299 -7.76 -19.75 -15.07
N SER A 300 -8.40 -20.37 -14.07
CA SER A 300 -9.23 -21.56 -14.28
C SER A 300 -10.62 -21.27 -14.85
N THR A 301 -11.16 -20.08 -14.60
CA THR A 301 -12.56 -19.74 -14.90
C THR A 301 -12.72 -18.81 -16.09
N GLU A 302 -11.67 -18.08 -16.44
CA GLU A 302 -11.65 -17.11 -17.51
C GLU A 302 -10.61 -17.49 -18.57
N ASP A 303 -10.82 -16.99 -19.79
CA ASP A 303 -9.86 -17.06 -20.87
C ASP A 303 -9.29 -15.67 -21.14
N PHE A 304 -8.00 -15.50 -20.88
CA PHE A 304 -7.29 -14.23 -21.02
C PHE A 304 -6.04 -14.42 -21.85
N PRO A 305 -5.58 -13.36 -22.55
CA PRO A 305 -4.32 -13.41 -23.27
C PRO A 305 -3.17 -13.81 -22.34
N GLU A 306 -2.20 -14.54 -22.86
CA GLU A 306 -0.98 -14.95 -22.14
C GLU A 306 -1.17 -15.88 -20.93
N LYS A 307 -2.37 -16.43 -20.73
CA LYS A 307 -2.68 -17.42 -19.69
C LYS A 307 -1.64 -18.55 -19.57
N ALA A 308 -1.18 -19.10 -20.69
CA ALA A 308 -0.15 -20.15 -20.69
C ALA A 308 1.21 -19.65 -20.18
N ALA A 309 1.61 -18.43 -20.52
CA ALA A 309 2.86 -17.83 -20.04
C ALA A 309 2.78 -17.54 -18.54
N ILE A 310 1.64 -17.05 -18.06
CA ILE A 310 1.40 -16.83 -16.63
C ILE A 310 1.46 -18.16 -15.86
N ALA A 311 0.80 -19.21 -16.37
CA ALA A 311 0.83 -20.54 -15.76
C ALA A 311 2.25 -21.12 -15.68
N GLN A 312 3.08 -20.90 -16.70
CA GLN A 312 4.49 -21.30 -16.67
C GLN A 312 5.28 -20.54 -15.59
N ALA A 313 5.04 -19.24 -15.43
CA ALA A 313 5.70 -18.45 -14.39
C ALA A 313 5.30 -18.91 -12.97
N LEU A 314 4.04 -19.33 -12.76
CA LEU A 314 3.56 -19.85 -11.48
C LEU A 314 4.27 -21.14 -11.05
N ALA A 315 4.85 -21.90 -11.99
CA ALA A 315 5.63 -23.09 -11.69
C ALA A 315 7.01 -22.80 -11.07
N GLU A 316 7.50 -21.55 -11.15
CA GLU A 316 8.73 -21.16 -10.46
C GLU A 316 8.49 -21.12 -8.94
N PRO A 317 9.49 -21.54 -8.13
CA PRO A 317 9.35 -21.58 -6.68
C PRO A 317 9.27 -20.18 -6.06
N VAL A 318 8.47 -20.07 -5.00
CA VAL A 318 8.35 -18.87 -4.17
C VAL A 318 9.50 -18.82 -3.15
N GLY A 319 10.16 -17.67 -3.04
CA GLY A 319 11.21 -17.44 -2.03
C GLY A 319 10.66 -17.01 -0.67
N THR A 320 11.55 -16.65 0.25
CA THR A 320 11.18 -16.17 1.59
C THR A 320 11.43 -14.66 1.69
N LEU A 321 10.46 -13.89 2.18
CA LEU A 321 10.65 -12.47 2.47
C LEU A 321 11.32 -12.28 3.84
N PRO A 322 12.07 -11.18 4.04
CA PRO A 322 12.43 -10.69 5.37
C PRO A 322 11.20 -10.51 6.29
N LEU A 323 11.36 -10.80 7.59
CA LEU A 323 10.25 -10.79 8.55
C LEU A 323 9.58 -9.41 8.69
N ASP A 324 10.31 -8.33 8.47
CA ASP A 324 9.85 -6.94 8.53
C ASP A 324 8.95 -6.55 7.36
N LEU A 325 8.93 -7.33 6.27
CA LEU A 325 8.12 -7.04 5.08
C LEU A 325 6.74 -7.72 5.08
N TYR A 326 6.40 -8.45 6.15
CA TYR A 326 5.06 -9.03 6.32
C TYR A 326 4.04 -8.04 6.90
N ALA A 327 4.46 -6.81 7.21
CA ALA A 327 3.59 -5.72 7.64
C ALA A 327 2.65 -5.23 6.51
N PRO A 328 1.61 -4.43 6.81
CA PRO A 328 0.73 -3.84 5.80
C PRO A 328 1.51 -3.03 4.76
N VAL A 329 1.09 -3.09 3.49
CA VAL A 329 1.82 -2.52 2.33
C VAL A 329 1.85 -0.99 2.35
N LEU A 330 0.81 -0.38 2.91
CA LEU A 330 0.60 1.07 2.88
C LEU A 330 1.21 1.79 4.09
N TYR A 331 1.72 1.07 5.11
CA TYR A 331 2.33 1.64 6.33
C TYR A 331 3.85 1.72 6.33
#